data_AF-A0A370KY71-F1
#
_entry.id   AF-A0A370KY71-F1
#
_cell.length_a   1.000
_cell.length_b   1.000
_cell.length_c   1.000
_cell.angle_alpha   90.00
_cell.angle_beta   90.00
_cell.angle_gamma   90.00
#
_symmetry.space_group_name_H-M   'P 1'
#
loop_
_entity.id
_entity.type
_entity.pdbx_description
1 polymer ?
#
loop_
_entity_poly.entity_id
_entity_poly.type
_entity_poly.pdbx_seq_one_letter_code
_entity_poly.pdbx_strand_id
1 'polypeptide(L)' 'MKTRIEQKTGETESGTPHFTIETVEDYELAKRRIAALDDATRGEDEEQEHAALVKAVRSWDEKHDRRPL' A
#
# COMPACT_ATOMS: atom_id res chain seq x y z
N MET A 1 33.83 -12.78 -6.24
CA MET A 1 32.72 -12.39 -7.15
C MET A 1 31.93 -11.29 -6.46
N LYS A 2 31.69 -10.15 -7.12
CA LYS A 2 31.02 -8.98 -6.54
C LYS A 2 29.53 -9.05 -6.83
N THR A 3 28.70 -9.36 -5.83
CA THR A 3 27.24 -9.29 -5.92
C THR A 3 26.82 -7.82 -5.92
N ARG A 4 26.36 -7.36 -7.09
CA ARG A 4 25.80 -6.02 -7.27
C ARG A 4 24.41 -6.02 -6.64
N ILE A 5 24.30 -5.40 -5.47
CA ILE A 5 23.00 -5.02 -4.92
C ILE A 5 22.54 -3.84 -5.77
N GLU A 6 21.63 -4.11 -6.71
CA GLU A 6 20.90 -3.04 -7.40
C GLU A 6 19.97 -2.39 -6.39
N GLN A 7 20.39 -1.21 -5.91
CA GLN A 7 19.56 -0.34 -5.12
C GLN A 7 18.44 0.18 -6.01
N LYS A 8 17.27 -0.43 -5.86
CA LYS A 8 15.93 0.16 -5.85
C LYS A 8 15.89 1.65 -6.25
N THR A 9 15.61 1.89 -7.53
CA THR A 9 14.92 3.12 -7.94
C THR A 9 13.51 2.70 -8.35
N GLY A 10 12.64 2.57 -7.35
CA GLY A 10 11.24 2.81 -7.61
C GLY A 10 11.15 4.30 -7.89
N GLU A 11 11.22 4.67 -9.16
CA GLU A 11 10.77 5.97 -9.63
C GLU A 11 9.32 6.13 -9.18
N THR A 12 9.12 6.75 -8.02
CA THR A 12 7.93 7.57 -7.78
C THR A 12 8.06 8.77 -8.72
N GLU A 13 7.79 8.52 -10.00
CA GLU A 13 7.24 9.54 -10.88
C GLU A 13 6.03 10.14 -10.16
N SER A 14 5.90 11.47 -10.19
CA SER A 14 4.86 12.26 -9.52
C SER A 14 3.44 11.88 -9.94
N GLY A 15 3.00 10.71 -9.54
CA GLY A 15 1.74 10.07 -9.83
C GLY A 15 1.33 9.29 -8.60
N THR A 16 0.21 9.69 -8.02
CA THR A 16 -0.45 9.04 -6.88
C THR A 16 -0.14 7.54 -6.83
N PRO A 17 0.47 7.01 -5.76
CA PRO A 17 0.84 5.60 -5.70
C PRO A 17 -0.43 4.74 -5.84
N HIS A 18 -0.45 3.83 -6.82
CA HIS A 18 -1.58 2.94 -7.04
C HIS A 18 -1.27 1.58 -6.41
N PHE A 19 -1.97 1.24 -5.33
CA PHE A 19 -1.84 -0.06 -4.68
C PHE A 19 -2.97 -0.99 -5.13
N THR A 20 -2.61 -2.19 -5.59
CA THR A 20 -3.56 -3.27 -5.88
C THR A 20 -3.32 -4.38 -4.88
N ILE A 21 -4.36 -4.80 -4.17
CA ILE A 21 -4.32 -5.95 -3.26
C ILE A 21 -4.85 -7.14 -4.04
N GLU A 22 -4.03 -8.18 -4.18
CA GLU A 22 -4.38 -9.42 -4.88
C GLU A 22 -4.41 -10.63 -3.95
N THR A 23 -3.79 -10.52 -2.77
CA THR A 23 -3.72 -11.59 -1.77
C THR A 23 -4.08 -11.10 -0.37
N VAL A 24 -4.39 -12.05 0.52
CA VAL A 24 -4.59 -11.77 1.95
C VAL A 24 -3.30 -11.27 2.61
N GLU A 25 -2.13 -11.69 2.12
CA GLU A 25 -0.84 -11.19 2.63
C GLU A 25 -0.62 -9.72 2.26
N ASP A 26 -0.96 -9.33 1.02
CA ASP A 26 -0.94 -7.92 0.59
C ASP A 26 -1.92 -7.07 1.40
N TYR A 27 -3.08 -7.62 1.74
CA TYR A 27 -4.07 -6.98 2.58
C TYR A 27 -3.54 -6.73 4.01
N GLU A 28 -2.93 -7.73 4.62
CA GLU A 28 -2.27 -7.64 5.92
C GLU A 28 -1.11 -6.62 5.90
N LEU A 29 -0.33 -6.59 4.82
CA LEU A 29 0.75 -5.63 4.64
C LEU A 29 0.22 -4.20 4.48
N ALA A 30 -0.83 -4.00 3.67
CA ALA A 30 -1.47 -2.70 3.47
C ALA A 30 -2.03 -2.14 4.78
N LYS A 31 -2.72 -2.97 5.59
CA LYS A 31 -3.19 -2.57 6.93
C LYS A 31 -2.06 -2.14 7.87
N ARG A 32 -0.96 -2.91 7.90
CA ARG A 32 0.21 -2.56 8.72
C ARG A 32 0.84 -1.24 8.28
N ARG A 33 0.89 -1.00 6.97
CA ARG A 33 1.41 0.26 6.42
C ARG A 33 0.51 1.44 6.75
N ILE A 34 -0.81 1.29 6.64
CA ILE A 34 -1.79 2.30 7.07
C ILE A 34 -1.59 2.67 8.54
N ALA A 35 -1.48 1.67 9.42
CA ALA A 35 -1.26 1.90 10.85
C ALA A 35 0.08 2.61 11.13
N ALA A 36 1.15 2.23 10.45
CA ALA A 36 2.44 2.90 10.57
C ALA A 36 2.40 4.36 10.08
N LEU A 37 1.62 4.64 9.03
CA LEU A 37 1.39 6.01 8.57
C LEU A 37 0.55 6.81 9.57
N ASP A 38 -0.36 6.18 10.33
CA ASP A 38 -1.22 6.85 11.33
C ASP A 38 -0.46 7.27 12.59
N ASP A 39 0.55 6.50 12.97
CA ASP A 39 1.41 6.80 14.12
C ASP A 39 2.46 7.88 13.82
N ALA A 40 2.76 8.13 12.53
CA ALA A 40 3.74 9.11 12.09
C ALA A 40 3.10 10.47 11.74
N THR A 41 3.83 11.57 11.96
CA THR A 41 3.44 12.89 11.44
C THR A 41 3.50 12.85 9.91
N ARG A 42 2.34 12.86 9.24
CA ARG A 42 2.23 12.76 7.78
C ARG A 42 2.52 14.09 7.10
N GLY A 43 3.37 14.09 6.08
CA GLY A 43 3.42 15.11 5.03
C GLY A 43 2.41 14.82 3.92
N GLU A 44 2.32 15.72 2.92
CA GLU A 44 1.39 15.61 1.79
C GLU A 44 1.58 14.32 0.96
N ASP A 45 2.80 13.80 0.90
CA ASP A 45 3.11 12.53 0.20
C ASP A 45 2.63 11.31 1.00
N GLU A 46 2.82 11.30 2.33
CA GLU A 46 2.32 10.22 3.19
C GLU A 46 0.80 10.20 3.28
N GLU A 47 0.15 11.36 3.17
CA GLU A 47 -1.31 11.46 3.15
C GLU A 47 -1.90 10.90 1.83
N GLN A 48 -1.23 11.13 0.70
CA GLN A 48 -1.57 10.51 -0.58
C GLN A 48 -1.34 8.98 -0.55
N GLU A 49 -0.23 8.52 0.02
CA GLU A 49 0.04 7.08 0.21
C GLU A 49 -1.06 6.44 1.08
N HIS A 50 -1.39 7.08 2.20
CA HIS A 50 -2.43 6.61 3.11
C HIS A 50 -3.80 6.50 2.42
N ALA A 51 -4.21 7.55 1.70
CA ALA A 51 -5.48 7.55 0.97
C ALA A 51 -5.55 6.45 -0.09
N ALA A 52 -4.45 6.20 -0.81
CA ALA A 52 -4.37 5.14 -1.81
C ALA A 52 -4.46 3.74 -1.19
N LEU A 53 -3.74 3.50 -0.08
CA LEU A 53 -3.79 2.22 0.64
C LEU A 53 -5.18 1.94 1.20
N VAL A 54 -5.83 2.94 1.80
CA VAL A 54 -7.21 2.82 2.31
C VAL A 54 -8.19 2.46 1.18
N LYS A 55 -8.05 3.08 0.01
CA LYS A 55 -8.87 2.77 -1.17
C LYS A 55 -8.66 1.34 -1.67
N ALA A 56 -7.42 0.87 -1.70
CA ALA A 56 -7.08 -0.49 -2.09
C ALA A 56 -7.68 -1.53 -1.13
N VAL A 57 -7.53 -1.31 0.19
CA VAL A 57 -8.11 -2.14 1.25
C VAL A 57 -9.62 -2.21 1.13
N ARG A 58 -10.31 -1.07 0.98
CA ARG A 58 -11.76 -1.04 0.76
C ARG A 58 -12.19 -1.81 -0.48
N SER A 59 -11.47 -1.64 -1.59
CA SER A 59 -11.80 -2.34 -2.84
C SER A 59 -11.61 -3.86 -2.72
N TRP A 60 -10.64 -4.30 -1.92
CA TRP A 60 -10.44 -5.71 -1.59
C TRP A 60 -11.55 -6.24 -0.69
N ASP A 61 -11.89 -5.50 0.37
CA ASP A 61 -12.99 -5.82 1.28
C ASP A 61 -14.29 -5.92 0.51
N GLU A 62 -14.68 -4.96 -0.35
CA GLU A 62 -15.91 -5.05 -1.14
C GLU A 62 -15.98 -6.29 -2.06
N LYS A 63 -14.82 -6.73 -2.59
CA LYS A 63 -14.73 -7.95 -3.41
C LYS A 63 -14.82 -9.23 -2.57
N HIS A 64 -14.34 -9.22 -1.33
CA HIS A 64 -14.26 -10.40 -0.46
C HIS A 64 -15.41 -10.53 0.55
N ASP A 65 -15.98 -9.40 0.98
CA ASP A 65 -17.16 -9.27 1.85
C ASP A 65 -18.45 -9.67 1.09
N ARG A 66 -18.42 -9.57 -0.25
CA ARG A 66 -19.45 -10.17 -1.14
C ARG A 66 -19.48 -11.70 -1.17
N ARG A 67 -18.79 -12.39 -0.26
CA ARG A 67 -18.98 -13.81 0.00
C ARG A 67 -19.85 -13.97 1.27
N PRO A 68 -21.20 -13.86 1.16
CA PRO A 68 -22.05 -14.34 2.24
C PRO A 68 -21.83 -15.85 2.39
N LEU A 69 -21.60 -16.28 3.63
CA LEU A 69 -21.76 -17.68 4.02
C LEU A 69 -23.20 -18.13 3.81
#